data_AF-A0A4P5QMK1-F1
#
_entry.id   AF-A0A4P5QMK1-F1
#
_cell.length_a   1.000
_cell.length_b   1.000
_cell.length_c   1.000
_cell.angle_alpha   90.00
_cell.angle_beta   90.00
_cell.angle_gamma   90.00
#
_symmetry.space_group_name_H-M   'P 1'
#
loop_
_entity.id
_entity.type
_entity.pdbx_description
1 polymer ?
#
loop_
_entity_poly.entity_id
_entity_poly.type
_entity_poly.pdbx_seq_one_letter_code
_entity_poly.pdbx_strand_id
1 'polypeptide(L)'
;MANTLLFLNYEPVWQDIIGVEQGEIRDILRRQIDSCVGLIQLTGQRYGLEPSEPDPEFGRVSYTQYEALYAVRRGMKVWHFLLDENFTPDQPNDEPEELRKLQQDYRKKIEQSDRLWHAMPNASELEKTLLKFRNDLEELRVAAERERRNGIRWRVALAAAVLLLAGGLWWVKTRTDEKSEIVEKKVEANTTVVREQTAQVVSKIDDLAKLFEEASKHDGIIANPQTPADHYHNARFAEVKSDFAMARKSYNAFLASGVEYIDPYVAYADMLKVQEGGDGAHEVLTALRKSNSTLSLEAVSALLLPKAQRIETLRALAEKAPDFSPAAYLLSREFSAEKLGDQTIADKNEEKKWLDAFRGLNTAGKFQKYILDKKEGQKWLSDVDARAAKLAAMPESVLKNPVSLTAMQSNDGWMMTFGFADYKIKKVEWRYEGDADFKDTGVSTIVNPQTGMPMPNMSVPLGKLKAGTYSMEVRYVDITDKTNGPFKVSFNTEDVTLAFGKQVLGSLMNSWVRLREYDGKLLCYFTSLLSYRSSLKSIRYSVDSEALDKTFAFSPPKPGQSPYEINTDETIYLTLPLTTKSVTVQLEYADGTLSEKKTFTDRSNQ
;
A
#
# COMPACT_ATOMS: atom_id res chain seq x y z
N MET A 1 -13.69 -7.16 -13.55
CA MET A 1 -14.26 -6.83 -12.22
C MET A 1 -13.20 -6.33 -11.22
N ALA A 2 -12.18 -7.11 -10.84
CA ALA A 2 -11.15 -6.67 -9.87
C ALA A 2 -10.48 -5.35 -10.25
N ASN A 3 -10.03 -5.29 -11.50
CA ASN A 3 -9.42 -4.09 -12.08
C ASN A 3 -10.38 -2.89 -12.07
N THR A 4 -11.68 -3.13 -12.27
CA THR A 4 -12.72 -2.09 -12.23
C THR A 4 -12.93 -1.56 -10.82
N LEU A 5 -12.95 -2.42 -9.79
CA LEU A 5 -13.08 -2.00 -8.39
C LEU A 5 -11.84 -1.27 -7.89
N LEU A 6 -10.65 -1.75 -8.26
CA LEU A 6 -9.38 -1.06 -8.02
C LEU A 6 -9.33 0.31 -8.71
N PHE A 7 -9.80 0.40 -9.96
CA PHE A 7 -9.95 1.66 -10.69
C PHE A 7 -10.91 2.64 -9.97
N LEU A 8 -11.94 2.12 -9.31
CA LEU A 8 -12.85 2.89 -8.47
C LEU A 8 -12.32 3.16 -7.05
N ASN A 9 -11.05 2.82 -6.77
CA ASN A 9 -10.39 3.02 -5.48
C ASN A 9 -10.99 2.21 -4.31
N TYR A 10 -11.50 1.01 -4.62
CA TYR A 10 -11.84 -0.03 -3.64
C TYR A 10 -10.75 -1.09 -3.59
N GLU A 11 -10.49 -1.64 -2.40
CA GLU A 11 -9.60 -2.79 -2.21
C GLU A 11 -10.48 -4.05 -2.16
N PRO A 12 -10.62 -4.79 -3.28
CA PRO A 12 -11.45 -5.98 -3.30
C PRO A 12 -10.76 -7.14 -2.56
N VAL A 13 -11.47 -7.79 -1.65
CA VAL A 13 -11.05 -9.02 -0.99
C VAL A 13 -11.56 -10.21 -1.81
N TRP A 14 -10.65 -11.04 -2.33
CA TRP A 14 -10.95 -12.22 -3.16
C TRP A 14 -10.64 -13.50 -2.40
N GLN A 15 -11.41 -14.56 -2.64
CA GLN A 15 -11.22 -15.87 -2.01
C GLN A 15 -9.88 -16.56 -2.36
N ASP A 16 -9.17 -16.16 -3.43
CA ASP A 16 -7.88 -16.77 -3.80
C ASP A 16 -6.72 -16.41 -2.86
N ILE A 17 -6.96 -15.48 -1.91
CA ILE A 17 -6.02 -15.11 -0.84
C ILE A 17 -6.57 -15.64 0.50
N ILE A 18 -6.77 -16.95 0.59
CA ILE A 18 -6.84 -17.59 1.92
C ILE A 18 -5.38 -17.79 2.35
N GLY A 19 -4.91 -16.92 3.23
CA GLY A 19 -3.68 -17.17 3.98
C GLY A 19 -3.77 -18.53 4.68
N VAL A 20 -2.62 -19.06 5.13
CA VAL A 20 -2.51 -20.38 5.80
C VAL A 20 -3.15 -20.37 7.20
N GLU A 21 -4.34 -19.79 7.34
CA GLU A 21 -5.07 -19.63 8.59
C GLU A 21 -5.77 -20.94 8.95
N GLN A 22 -5.45 -21.48 10.13
CA GLN A 22 -6.14 -22.64 10.69
C GLN A 22 -7.52 -22.22 11.24
N GLY A 23 -8.60 -22.90 10.82
CA GLY A 23 -9.96 -22.66 11.32
C GLY A 23 -11.07 -23.22 10.41
N GLU A 24 -12.32 -23.19 10.87
CA GLU A 24 -13.48 -23.55 10.05
C GLU A 24 -13.71 -22.47 8.96
N ILE A 25 -13.91 -22.89 7.70
CA ILE A 25 -14.04 -21.97 6.55
C ILE A 25 -15.10 -20.87 6.80
N ARG A 26 -16.22 -21.21 7.46
CA ARG A 26 -17.27 -20.23 7.79
C ARG A 26 -16.77 -19.09 8.69
N ASP A 27 -15.87 -19.36 9.63
CA ASP A 27 -15.32 -18.34 10.52
C ASP A 27 -14.30 -17.44 9.80
N ILE A 28 -13.58 -17.99 8.81
CA ILE A 28 -12.73 -17.21 7.91
C ILE A 28 -13.60 -16.26 7.08
N LEU A 29 -14.66 -16.77 6.45
CA LEU A 29 -15.59 -15.98 5.64
C LEU A 29 -16.26 -14.88 6.45
N ARG A 30 -16.74 -15.16 7.67
CA ARG A 30 -17.34 -14.16 8.55
C ARG A 30 -16.36 -13.03 8.86
N ARG A 31 -15.12 -13.35 9.21
CA ARG A 31 -14.08 -12.33 9.50
C ARG A 31 -13.77 -11.47 8.29
N GLN A 32 -13.68 -12.07 7.09
CA GLN A 32 -13.44 -11.33 5.86
C GLN A 32 -14.62 -10.42 5.51
N ILE A 33 -15.85 -10.92 5.57
CA ILE A 33 -17.07 -10.14 5.31
C ILE A 33 -17.20 -9.00 6.30
N ASP A 34 -16.95 -9.25 7.59
CA ASP A 34 -17.01 -8.24 8.65
C ASP A 34 -15.97 -7.12 8.48
N SER A 35 -14.90 -7.37 7.73
CA SER A 35 -13.90 -6.36 7.37
C SER A 35 -14.29 -5.50 6.16
N CYS A 36 -15.35 -5.88 5.45
CA CYS A 36 -15.81 -5.23 4.22
C CYS A 36 -16.93 -4.22 4.49
N VAL A 37 -17.08 -3.23 3.61
CA VAL A 37 -18.14 -2.19 3.68
C VAL A 37 -19.37 -2.51 2.84
N GLY A 38 -19.28 -3.51 1.97
CA GLY A 38 -20.34 -3.99 1.09
C GLY A 38 -19.89 -5.24 0.36
N LEU A 39 -20.83 -6.00 -0.21
CA LEU A 39 -20.54 -7.28 -0.88
C LEU A 39 -21.10 -7.31 -2.30
N ILE A 40 -20.28 -7.71 -3.26
CA ILE A 40 -20.71 -7.96 -4.64
C ILE A 40 -20.75 -9.47 -4.84
N GLN A 41 -21.93 -10.01 -5.15
CA GLN A 41 -22.09 -11.44 -5.42
C GLN A 41 -22.23 -11.67 -6.92
N LEU A 42 -21.36 -12.51 -7.47
CA LEU A 42 -21.51 -13.07 -8.81
C LEU A 42 -22.19 -14.43 -8.71
N THR A 43 -23.40 -14.53 -9.25
CA THR A 43 -24.20 -15.76 -9.21
C THR A 43 -24.21 -16.39 -10.59
N GLY A 44 -23.41 -17.44 -10.76
CA GLY A 44 -23.35 -18.28 -11.97
C GLY A 44 -24.38 -19.40 -11.98
N GLN A 45 -24.21 -20.37 -12.90
CA GLN A 45 -25.07 -21.55 -13.02
C GLN A 45 -24.59 -22.74 -12.16
N ARG A 46 -23.42 -22.62 -11.53
CA ARG A 46 -22.79 -23.65 -10.69
C ARG A 46 -23.08 -23.37 -9.21
N TYR A 47 -23.41 -24.41 -8.44
CA TYR A 47 -23.69 -24.32 -7.01
C TYR A 47 -22.41 -24.16 -6.20
N GLY A 48 -21.38 -24.97 -6.49
CA GLY A 48 -20.08 -24.93 -5.83
C GLY A 48 -19.99 -25.80 -4.57
N LEU A 49 -18.97 -25.55 -3.75
CA LEU A 49 -18.75 -26.25 -2.48
C LEU A 49 -19.71 -25.75 -1.40
N GLU A 50 -20.17 -26.67 -0.54
CA GLU A 50 -21.02 -26.37 0.62
C GLU A 50 -20.38 -26.85 1.93
N PRO A 51 -20.77 -26.27 3.08
CA PRO A 51 -20.37 -26.79 4.39
C PRO A 51 -20.83 -28.23 4.60
N SER A 52 -20.04 -29.02 5.34
CA SER A 52 -20.35 -30.42 5.65
C SER A 52 -21.63 -30.63 6.46
N GLU A 53 -22.04 -29.61 7.21
CA GLU A 53 -23.31 -29.57 7.94
C GLU A 53 -24.12 -28.33 7.54
N PRO A 54 -25.45 -28.44 7.35
CA PRO A 54 -26.30 -27.30 7.04
C PRO A 54 -26.13 -26.16 8.05
N ASP A 55 -26.21 -24.92 7.56
CA ASP A 55 -26.17 -23.77 8.46
C ASP A 55 -27.46 -23.71 9.31
N PRO A 56 -27.36 -23.48 10.63
CA PRO A 56 -28.53 -23.44 11.50
C PRO A 56 -29.57 -22.37 11.12
N GLU A 57 -29.16 -21.31 10.44
CA GLU A 57 -30.03 -20.20 10.05
C GLU A 57 -30.39 -20.23 8.57
N PHE A 58 -29.40 -20.50 7.71
CA PHE A 58 -29.60 -20.45 6.27
C PHE A 58 -29.94 -21.80 5.63
N GLY A 59 -29.84 -22.89 6.40
CA GLY A 59 -30.00 -24.25 5.92
C GLY A 59 -28.85 -24.68 5.02
N ARG A 60 -29.13 -25.58 4.08
CA ARG A 60 -28.16 -26.08 3.11
C ARG A 60 -27.92 -25.02 2.02
N VAL A 61 -26.71 -24.49 1.98
CA VAL A 61 -26.27 -23.44 1.05
C VAL A 61 -24.81 -23.64 0.68
N SER A 62 -24.40 -23.22 -0.52
CA SER A 62 -22.98 -23.19 -0.89
C SER A 62 -22.24 -22.07 -0.15
N TYR A 63 -20.90 -22.11 -0.12
CA TYR A 63 -20.11 -21.04 0.51
C TYR A 63 -20.40 -19.66 -0.11
N THR A 64 -20.52 -19.56 -1.44
CA THR A 64 -20.85 -18.30 -2.13
C THR A 64 -22.26 -17.80 -1.80
N GLN A 65 -23.21 -18.71 -1.59
CA GLN A 65 -24.56 -18.37 -1.16
C GLN A 65 -24.56 -17.91 0.31
N TYR A 66 -23.80 -18.59 1.16
CA TYR A 66 -23.61 -18.27 2.57
C TYR A 66 -23.07 -16.85 2.76
N GLU A 67 -22.05 -16.45 2.00
CA GLU A 67 -21.44 -15.11 2.10
C GLU A 67 -22.47 -14.00 1.89
N ALA A 68 -23.28 -14.11 0.84
CA ALA A 68 -24.29 -13.09 0.54
C ALA A 68 -25.41 -13.06 1.58
N LEU A 69 -25.86 -14.23 2.06
CA LEU A 69 -26.89 -14.33 3.10
C LEU A 69 -26.38 -13.77 4.44
N TYR A 70 -25.12 -14.04 4.78
CA TYR A 70 -24.47 -13.51 5.97
C TYR A 70 -24.29 -11.99 5.91
N ALA A 71 -23.77 -11.45 4.80
CA ALA A 71 -23.59 -10.01 4.61
C ALA A 71 -24.93 -9.26 4.74
N VAL A 72 -25.98 -9.81 4.14
CA VAL A 72 -27.35 -9.32 4.28
C VAL A 72 -27.80 -9.31 5.73
N ARG A 73 -27.57 -10.40 6.47
CA ARG A 73 -27.93 -10.49 7.90
C ARG A 73 -27.24 -9.41 8.72
N ARG A 74 -26.00 -9.04 8.36
CA ARG A 74 -25.22 -7.97 8.99
C ARG A 74 -25.68 -6.57 8.61
N GLY A 75 -26.69 -6.43 7.76
CA GLY A 75 -27.17 -5.14 7.26
C GLY A 75 -26.26 -4.51 6.22
N MET A 76 -25.34 -5.28 5.63
CA MET A 76 -24.45 -4.79 4.58
C MET A 76 -25.23 -4.63 3.27
N LYS A 77 -24.83 -3.63 2.47
CA LYS A 77 -25.35 -3.50 1.10
C LYS A 77 -24.76 -4.61 0.24
N VAL A 78 -25.63 -5.39 -0.41
CA VAL A 78 -25.25 -6.50 -1.28
C VAL A 78 -25.78 -6.25 -2.69
N TRP A 79 -24.89 -6.32 -3.69
CA TRP A 79 -25.26 -6.24 -5.10
C TRP A 79 -25.20 -7.62 -5.72
N HIS A 80 -26.33 -8.07 -6.27
CA HIS A 80 -26.43 -9.37 -6.92
C HIS A 80 -26.28 -9.23 -8.44
N PHE A 81 -25.31 -9.94 -9.00
CA PHE A 81 -25.07 -10.02 -10.44
C PHE A 81 -25.33 -11.44 -10.91
N LEU A 82 -26.44 -11.65 -11.60
CA LEU A 82 -26.83 -12.94 -12.15
C LEU A 82 -26.19 -13.11 -13.53
N LEU A 83 -25.21 -14.00 -13.63
CA LEU A 83 -24.58 -14.34 -14.90
C LEU A 83 -25.57 -15.15 -15.73
N ASP A 84 -25.77 -14.77 -17.00
CA ASP A 84 -26.68 -15.49 -17.89
C ASP A 84 -26.09 -16.81 -18.40
N GLU A 85 -26.83 -17.51 -19.25
CA GLU A 85 -26.38 -18.77 -19.88
C GLU A 85 -25.29 -18.56 -20.96
N ASN A 86 -25.14 -17.34 -21.47
CA ASN A 86 -24.15 -17.01 -22.50
C ASN A 86 -22.78 -16.63 -21.90
N PHE A 87 -22.71 -16.42 -20.60
CA PHE A 87 -21.45 -16.18 -19.89
C PHE A 87 -20.58 -17.43 -19.93
N THR A 88 -19.48 -17.39 -20.70
CA THR A 88 -18.60 -18.54 -20.91
C THR A 88 -17.95 -18.98 -19.60
N PRO A 89 -18.22 -20.20 -19.10
CA PRO A 89 -17.60 -20.69 -17.89
C PRO A 89 -16.19 -21.24 -18.18
N ASP A 90 -15.29 -21.16 -17.21
CA ASP A 90 -13.93 -21.71 -17.32
C ASP A 90 -13.93 -23.25 -17.41
N GLN A 91 -14.98 -23.88 -16.88
CA GLN A 91 -15.20 -25.33 -16.90
C GLN A 91 -16.68 -25.66 -17.16
N PRO A 92 -16.98 -26.76 -17.86
CA PRO A 92 -18.36 -27.23 -18.01
C PRO A 92 -18.99 -27.54 -16.65
N ASN A 93 -20.30 -27.31 -16.51
CA ASN A 93 -21.03 -27.64 -15.29
C ASN A 93 -21.32 -29.14 -15.23
N ASP A 94 -20.52 -29.87 -14.45
CA ASP A 94 -20.59 -31.31 -14.22
C ASP A 94 -21.28 -31.70 -12.91
N GLU A 95 -21.96 -30.76 -12.25
CA GLU A 95 -22.58 -31.01 -10.94
C GLU A 95 -23.82 -31.93 -11.03
N PRO A 96 -24.08 -32.75 -10.00
CA PRO A 96 -25.29 -33.55 -9.90
C PRO A 96 -26.56 -32.71 -10.10
N GLU A 97 -27.61 -33.33 -10.65
CA GLU A 97 -28.91 -32.67 -10.91
C GLU A 97 -29.48 -31.99 -9.66
N GLU A 98 -29.25 -32.58 -8.49
CA GLU A 98 -29.65 -32.01 -7.21
C GLU A 98 -29.02 -30.63 -6.94
N LEU A 99 -27.70 -30.48 -7.13
CA LEU A 99 -27.00 -29.21 -6.91
C LEU A 99 -27.38 -28.18 -7.97
N ARG A 100 -27.55 -28.62 -9.22
CA ARG A 100 -28.04 -27.75 -10.29
C ARG A 100 -29.44 -27.21 -9.98
N LYS A 101 -30.33 -28.04 -9.44
CA LYS A 101 -31.66 -27.60 -8.98
C LYS A 101 -31.57 -26.63 -7.79
N LEU A 102 -30.72 -26.89 -6.79
CA LEU A 102 -30.52 -25.98 -5.67
C LEU A 102 -30.01 -24.61 -6.12
N GLN A 103 -29.08 -24.56 -7.09
CA GLN A 103 -28.60 -23.32 -7.66
C GLN A 103 -29.67 -22.57 -8.45
N GLN A 104 -30.48 -23.28 -9.25
CA GLN A 104 -31.61 -22.68 -9.96
C GLN A 104 -32.64 -22.08 -8.99
N ASP A 105 -32.95 -22.77 -7.91
CA ASP A 105 -33.88 -22.29 -6.88
C ASP A 105 -33.32 -21.07 -6.15
N TYR A 106 -32.01 -21.03 -5.86
CA TYR A 106 -31.35 -19.87 -5.28
C TYR A 106 -31.37 -18.65 -6.22
N ARG A 107 -31.08 -18.85 -7.51
CA ARG A 107 -31.14 -17.78 -8.52
C ARG A 107 -32.54 -17.20 -8.63
N LYS A 108 -33.57 -18.04 -8.70
CA LYS A 108 -34.99 -17.61 -8.69
C LYS A 108 -35.34 -16.80 -7.44
N LYS A 109 -34.81 -17.17 -6.27
CA LYS A 109 -35.00 -16.40 -5.03
C LYS A 109 -34.39 -14.99 -5.13
N ILE A 110 -33.22 -14.83 -5.74
CA ILE A 110 -32.62 -13.51 -5.98
C ILE A 110 -33.51 -12.69 -6.92
N GLU A 111 -33.93 -13.28 -8.04
CA GLU A 111 -34.77 -12.62 -9.05
C GLU A 111 -36.13 -12.15 -8.48
N GLN A 112 -36.70 -12.93 -7.56
CA GLN A 112 -37.96 -12.65 -6.89
C GLN A 112 -37.82 -11.74 -5.66
N SER A 113 -36.60 -11.41 -5.25
CA SER A 113 -36.39 -10.57 -4.07
C SER A 113 -36.60 -9.09 -4.38
N ASP A 114 -37.02 -8.30 -3.39
CA ASP A 114 -37.12 -6.83 -3.49
C ASP A 114 -35.75 -6.12 -3.57
N ARG A 115 -34.66 -6.88 -3.76
CA ARG A 115 -33.29 -6.36 -3.77
C ARG A 115 -32.85 -6.02 -5.19
N LEU A 116 -31.94 -5.05 -5.28
CA LEU A 116 -31.34 -4.66 -6.54
C LEU A 116 -30.49 -5.83 -7.10
N TRP A 117 -30.87 -6.35 -8.26
CA TRP A 117 -30.12 -7.36 -8.99
C TRP A 117 -29.95 -6.97 -10.46
N HIS A 118 -28.91 -7.50 -11.10
CA HIS A 118 -28.59 -7.20 -12.50
C HIS A 118 -28.28 -8.46 -13.29
N ALA A 119 -28.95 -8.64 -14.43
CA ALA A 119 -28.62 -9.68 -15.40
C ALA A 119 -27.35 -9.31 -16.17
N MET A 120 -26.38 -10.22 -16.25
CA MET A 120 -25.06 -9.99 -16.83
C MET A 120 -24.84 -10.94 -18.02
N PRO A 121 -25.02 -10.45 -19.26
CA PRO A 121 -24.92 -11.30 -20.45
C PRO A 121 -23.49 -11.61 -20.90
N ASN A 122 -22.51 -10.83 -20.42
CA ASN A 122 -21.09 -11.03 -20.72
C ASN A 122 -20.21 -10.19 -19.77
N ALA A 123 -18.90 -10.45 -19.80
CA ALA A 123 -17.92 -9.75 -18.98
C ALA A 123 -17.85 -8.23 -19.24
N SER A 124 -18.13 -7.76 -20.47
CA SER A 124 -18.10 -6.33 -20.80
C SER A 124 -19.26 -5.56 -20.15
N GLU A 125 -20.46 -6.13 -20.13
CA GLU A 125 -21.62 -5.52 -19.45
C GLU A 125 -21.46 -5.52 -17.93
N LEU A 126 -20.78 -6.52 -17.37
CA LEU A 126 -20.40 -6.53 -15.95
C LEU A 126 -19.54 -5.33 -15.59
N GLU A 127 -18.51 -5.04 -16.39
CA GLU A 127 -17.63 -3.90 -16.15
C GLU A 127 -18.34 -2.55 -16.32
N LYS A 128 -19.17 -2.41 -17.37
CA LYS A 128 -19.97 -1.19 -17.59
C LYS A 128 -20.96 -0.95 -16.45
N THR A 129 -21.56 -2.00 -15.92
CA THR A 129 -22.54 -1.89 -14.84
C THR A 129 -21.88 -1.54 -13.52
N LEU A 130 -20.70 -2.12 -13.22
CA LEU A 130 -19.90 -1.73 -12.06
C LEU A 130 -19.49 -0.25 -12.10
N LEU A 131 -19.12 0.28 -13.26
CA LEU A 131 -18.79 1.70 -13.43
C LEU A 131 -19.97 2.63 -13.11
N LYS A 132 -21.22 2.18 -13.33
CA LYS A 132 -22.43 2.95 -13.00
C LYS A 132 -22.69 3.04 -11.49
N PHE A 133 -22.15 2.11 -10.68
CA PHE A 133 -22.27 2.13 -9.21
C PHE A 133 -21.24 3.00 -8.50
N ARG A 134 -20.41 3.75 -9.22
CA ARG A 134 -19.41 4.64 -8.65
C ARG A 134 -19.97 5.54 -7.53
N ASN A 135 -21.16 6.10 -7.71
CA ASN A 135 -21.76 7.01 -6.72
C ASN A 135 -22.24 6.26 -5.46
N ASP A 136 -22.94 5.14 -5.63
CA ASP A 136 -23.39 4.27 -4.54
C ASP A 136 -22.23 3.72 -3.70
N LEU A 137 -21.14 3.36 -4.38
CA LEU A 137 -19.92 2.91 -3.74
C LEU A 137 -19.27 4.07 -2.95
N GLU A 138 -19.22 5.29 -3.52
CA GLU A 138 -18.63 6.47 -2.88
C GLU A 138 -19.41 6.85 -1.60
N GLU A 139 -20.74 6.74 -1.60
CA GLU A 139 -21.57 6.98 -0.40
C GLU A 139 -21.22 6.01 0.75
N LEU A 140 -21.02 4.73 0.45
CA LEU A 140 -20.62 3.73 1.44
C LEU A 140 -19.23 4.00 2.01
N ARG A 141 -18.31 4.48 1.17
CA ARG A 141 -16.98 4.90 1.60
C ARG A 141 -17.06 6.09 2.56
N VAL A 142 -17.84 7.11 2.22
CA VAL A 142 -18.04 8.29 3.09
C VAL A 142 -18.69 7.90 4.42
N ALA A 143 -19.64 6.97 4.42
CA ALA A 143 -20.26 6.44 5.63
C ALA A 143 -19.26 5.67 6.52
N ALA A 144 -18.46 4.77 5.94
CA ALA A 144 -17.44 4.01 6.66
C ALA A 144 -16.31 4.90 7.22
N GLU A 145 -15.88 5.92 6.46
CA GLU A 145 -14.91 6.91 6.92
C GLU A 145 -15.45 7.74 8.10
N ARG A 146 -16.77 8.04 8.11
CA ARG A 146 -17.45 8.74 9.22
C ARG A 146 -17.49 7.89 10.49
N GLU A 147 -17.80 6.60 10.40
CA GLU A 147 -17.77 5.68 11.55
C GLU A 147 -16.35 5.48 12.11
N ARG A 148 -15.36 5.31 11.23
CA ARG A 148 -13.94 5.20 11.63
C ARG A 148 -13.43 6.47 12.32
N ARG A 149 -13.82 7.66 11.84
CA ARG A 149 -13.53 8.94 12.52
C ARG A 149 -14.15 9.04 13.90
N ASN A 150 -15.37 8.53 14.09
CA ASN A 150 -16.03 8.54 15.40
C ASN A 150 -15.37 7.58 16.40
N GLY A 151 -14.91 6.40 15.95
CA GLY A 151 -14.14 5.47 16.79
C GLY A 151 -12.75 5.99 17.19
N ILE A 152 -12.05 6.67 16.28
CA ILE A 152 -10.75 7.30 16.56
C ILE A 152 -10.90 8.47 17.53
N ARG A 153 -11.95 9.31 17.38
CA ARG A 153 -12.26 10.41 18.31
C ARG A 153 -12.44 9.92 19.74
N TRP A 154 -13.15 8.80 19.95
CA TRP A 154 -13.32 8.21 21.27
C TRP A 154 -12.02 7.68 21.88
N ARG A 155 -11.15 7.07 21.07
CA ARG A 155 -9.83 6.58 21.52
C ARG A 155 -8.84 7.72 21.84
N VAL A 156 -8.86 8.80 21.05
CA VAL A 156 -8.05 10.00 21.29
C VAL A 156 -8.54 10.75 22.53
N ALA A 157 -9.85 10.84 22.77
CA ALA A 157 -10.41 11.43 23.99
C ALA A 157 -9.96 10.65 25.25
N LEU A 158 -9.94 9.31 25.17
CA LEU A 158 -9.46 8.46 26.27
C LEU A 158 -7.96 8.64 26.54
N ALA A 159 -7.14 8.72 25.47
CA ALA A 159 -5.70 8.96 25.59
C ALA A 159 -5.35 10.36 26.11
N ALA A 160 -6.11 11.38 25.70
CA ALA A 160 -5.95 12.75 26.20
C ALA A 160 -6.30 12.87 27.69
N ALA A 161 -7.33 12.15 28.16
CA ALA A 161 -7.67 12.08 29.58
C ALA A 161 -6.55 11.46 30.44
N VAL A 162 -5.88 10.41 29.93
CA VAL A 162 -4.74 9.77 30.60
C VAL A 162 -3.51 10.68 30.63
N LEU A 163 -3.24 11.43 29.55
CA LEU A 163 -2.12 12.37 29.48
C LEU A 163 -2.31 13.61 30.37
N LEU A 164 -3.54 14.10 30.54
CA LEU A 164 -3.83 15.20 31.47
C LEU A 164 -3.61 14.80 32.94
N LEU A 165 -3.91 13.55 33.30
CA LEU A 165 -3.63 13.02 34.64
C LEU A 165 -2.13 12.83 34.90
N ALA A 166 -1.38 12.36 33.89
CA ALA A 166 0.07 12.20 33.99
C ALA A 166 0.82 13.55 34.00
N GLY A 167 0.37 14.52 33.20
CA GLY A 167 0.95 15.87 33.13
C GLY A 167 0.74 16.69 34.40
N GLY A 168 -0.41 16.54 35.06
CA GLY A 168 -0.69 17.19 36.35
C GLY A 168 0.24 16.73 37.49
N LEU A 169 0.61 15.44 37.50
CA LEU A 169 1.55 14.87 38.47
C LEU A 169 3.02 15.28 38.21
N TRP A 170 3.39 15.49 36.95
CA TRP A 170 4.73 15.94 36.56
C TRP A 170 4.96 17.44 36.80
N TRP A 171 3.90 18.26 36.65
CA TRP A 171 3.93 19.72 36.85
C TRP A 171 4.11 20.15 38.32
N VAL A 172 3.65 19.34 39.28
CA VAL A 172 3.81 19.60 40.73
C VAL A 172 5.22 19.27 41.23
N LYS A 173 5.96 18.38 40.55
CA LYS A 173 7.28 17.89 40.99
C LYS A 173 8.46 18.76 40.54
N THR A 174 8.27 19.64 39.55
CA THR A 174 9.35 20.37 38.86
C THR A 174 9.47 21.84 39.25
N ARG A 175 8.79 22.29 40.31
CA ARG A 175 8.80 23.69 40.77
C ARG A 175 9.68 23.99 42.00
N THR A 176 10.51 23.05 42.41
CA THR A 176 11.54 23.26 43.44
C THR A 176 12.91 23.13 42.79
N ASP A 177 13.72 24.18 42.97
CA ASP A 177 15.14 24.35 42.65
C ASP A 177 15.49 25.21 41.41
N GLU A 178 16.20 26.29 41.72
CA GLU A 178 16.45 27.52 40.96
C GLU A 178 17.72 27.49 40.06
N LYS A 179 17.63 28.26 38.96
CA LYS A 179 18.54 29.28 38.37
C LYS A 179 20.04 29.00 38.11
N SER A 180 20.48 29.40 36.90
CA SER A 180 21.62 30.31 36.72
C SER A 180 21.56 31.10 35.39
N GLU A 181 21.71 32.42 35.51
CA GLU A 181 21.98 33.43 34.47
C GLU A 181 23.41 33.32 33.93
N ILE A 182 23.65 33.97 32.78
CA ILE A 182 24.92 34.46 32.17
C ILE A 182 25.07 33.99 30.71
N VAL A 183 24.22 34.52 29.80
CA VAL A 183 24.55 34.77 28.37
C VAL A 183 23.92 36.09 27.85
N GLU A 184 23.17 36.80 28.69
CA GLU A 184 22.17 37.79 28.24
C GLU A 184 22.76 39.09 27.66
N LYS A 185 23.99 39.48 28.02
CA LYS A 185 24.46 40.86 27.76
C LYS A 185 25.14 41.13 26.41
N LYS A 186 25.12 40.22 25.44
CA LYS A 186 25.71 40.52 24.10
C LYS A 186 24.81 40.21 22.90
N VAL A 187 23.62 39.66 23.12
CA VAL A 187 22.62 39.37 22.07
C VAL A 187 21.50 40.43 22.06
N GLU A 188 21.29 41.17 23.15
CA GLU A 188 20.15 42.08 23.30
C GLU A 188 20.14 43.30 22.37
N ALA A 189 21.29 43.85 21.97
CA ALA A 189 21.30 45.12 21.20
C ALA A 189 20.93 44.95 19.71
N ASN A 190 21.22 43.80 19.09
CA ASN A 190 20.86 43.51 17.70
C ASN A 190 19.58 42.65 17.56
N THR A 191 19.11 42.04 18.65
CA THR A 191 17.93 41.16 18.64
C THR A 191 16.65 41.91 19.02
N THR A 192 16.72 43.01 19.77
CA THR A 192 15.54 43.80 20.17
C THR A 192 14.88 44.52 18.98
N VAL A 193 15.66 45.15 18.10
CA VAL A 193 15.12 45.86 16.92
C VAL A 193 14.46 44.89 15.92
N VAL A 194 15.05 43.71 15.71
CA VAL A 194 14.48 42.67 14.84
C VAL A 194 13.30 41.95 15.50
N ARG A 195 13.31 41.71 16.82
CA ARG A 195 12.15 41.13 17.55
C ARG A 195 10.98 42.09 17.64
N GLU A 196 11.19 43.39 17.84
CA GLU A 196 10.11 44.36 17.88
C GLU A 196 9.47 44.54 16.50
N GLN A 197 10.26 44.56 15.42
CA GLN A 197 9.72 44.58 14.07
C GLN A 197 9.05 43.25 13.70
N THR A 198 9.61 42.11 14.08
CA THR A 198 8.99 40.79 13.84
C THR A 198 7.72 40.60 14.68
N ALA A 199 7.67 41.07 15.92
CA ALA A 199 6.49 41.02 16.77
C ALA A 199 5.38 41.98 16.31
N GLN A 200 5.73 43.19 15.83
CA GLN A 200 4.77 44.11 15.23
C GLN A 200 4.25 43.64 13.86
N VAL A 201 5.05 42.92 13.08
CA VAL A 201 4.61 42.31 11.81
C VAL A 201 3.72 41.09 12.09
N VAL A 202 4.07 40.25 13.07
CA VAL A 202 3.24 39.10 13.50
C VAL A 202 1.91 39.56 14.12
N SER A 203 1.89 40.66 14.90
CA SER A 203 0.64 41.20 15.43
C SER A 203 -0.28 41.75 14.33
N LYS A 204 0.26 42.46 13.33
CA LYS A 204 -0.50 42.97 12.18
C LYS A 204 -1.06 41.88 11.25
N ILE A 205 -0.36 40.74 11.15
CA ILE A 205 -0.80 39.57 10.36
C ILE A 205 -1.98 38.86 11.04
N ASP A 206 -1.92 38.67 12.36
CA ASP A 206 -3.08 38.10 13.09
C ASP A 206 -4.30 39.04 13.05
N ASP A 207 -4.08 40.35 12.96
CA ASP A 207 -5.14 41.34 12.85
C ASP A 207 -5.84 41.30 11.47
N LEU A 208 -5.11 41.11 10.37
CA LEU A 208 -5.71 40.98 9.04
C LEU A 208 -6.55 39.70 8.88
N ALA A 209 -6.12 38.58 9.45
CA ALA A 209 -6.90 37.35 9.45
C ALA A 209 -8.22 37.51 10.24
N LYS A 210 -8.19 38.20 11.38
CA LYS A 210 -9.41 38.54 12.14
C LYS A 210 -10.32 39.49 11.35
N LEU A 211 -9.75 40.53 10.72
CA LEU A 211 -10.51 41.45 9.87
C LEU A 211 -11.20 40.70 8.72
N PHE A 212 -10.53 39.71 8.12
CA PHE A 212 -11.15 38.89 7.09
C PHE A 212 -12.27 38.00 7.63
N GLU A 213 -12.11 37.40 8.82
CA GLU A 213 -13.20 36.66 9.46
C GLU A 213 -14.42 37.53 9.78
N GLU A 214 -14.20 38.80 10.13
CA GLU A 214 -15.27 39.78 10.34
C GLU A 214 -15.93 40.19 9.03
N ALA A 215 -15.13 40.56 8.02
CA ALA A 215 -15.61 40.89 6.68
C ALA A 215 -16.42 39.72 6.07
N SER A 216 -15.97 38.48 6.25
CA SER A 216 -16.64 37.27 5.77
C SER A 216 -18.02 37.02 6.38
N LYS A 217 -18.37 37.68 7.48
CA LYS A 217 -19.73 37.64 8.06
C LYS A 217 -20.69 38.61 7.38
N HIS A 218 -20.17 39.56 6.60
CA HIS A 218 -20.97 40.53 5.87
C HIS A 218 -21.65 39.87 4.68
N ASP A 219 -22.98 39.95 4.61
CA ASP A 219 -23.74 39.46 3.46
C ASP A 219 -23.81 40.56 2.39
N GLY A 220 -22.90 40.50 1.42
CA GLY A 220 -22.79 41.48 0.35
C GLY A 220 -21.41 42.09 0.19
N ILE A 221 -21.28 42.89 -0.86
CA ILE A 221 -20.12 43.75 -1.13
C ILE A 221 -20.03 44.83 -0.04
N ILE A 222 -18.85 44.98 0.54
CA ILE A 222 -18.48 46.11 1.39
C ILE A 222 -18.32 47.33 0.47
N ALA A 223 -19.21 48.31 0.60
CA ALA A 223 -19.31 49.43 -0.33
C ALA A 223 -18.07 50.34 -0.35
N ASN A 224 -17.34 50.43 0.77
CA ASN A 224 -16.13 51.23 0.89
C ASN A 224 -14.98 50.40 1.51
N PRO A 225 -14.40 49.45 0.76
CA PRO A 225 -13.34 48.58 1.28
C PRO A 225 -12.08 49.41 1.57
N GLN A 226 -11.49 49.24 2.75
CA GLN A 226 -10.31 49.99 3.21
C GLN A 226 -9.11 49.09 3.47
N THR A 227 -9.35 47.83 3.82
CA THR A 227 -8.32 46.87 4.17
C THR A 227 -8.11 45.84 3.06
N PRO A 228 -6.93 45.21 2.96
CA PRO A 228 -6.75 44.05 2.09
C PRO A 228 -7.82 42.98 2.36
N ALA A 229 -8.16 42.71 3.63
CA ALA A 229 -9.22 41.77 3.98
C ALA A 229 -10.58 42.12 3.33
N ASP A 230 -10.98 43.40 3.33
CA ASP A 230 -12.22 43.85 2.68
C ASP A 230 -12.19 43.61 1.16
N HIS A 231 -11.05 43.91 0.53
CA HIS A 231 -10.88 43.70 -0.91
C HIS A 231 -10.95 42.22 -1.28
N TYR A 232 -10.35 41.33 -0.46
CA TYR A 232 -10.44 39.90 -0.71
C TYR A 232 -11.85 39.35 -0.49
N HIS A 233 -12.55 39.79 0.56
CA HIS A 233 -13.97 39.45 0.78
C HIS A 233 -14.82 39.87 -0.42
N ASN A 234 -14.71 41.11 -0.87
CA ASN A 234 -15.43 41.62 -2.03
C ASN A 234 -15.12 40.82 -3.30
N ALA A 235 -13.86 40.42 -3.48
CA ALA A 235 -13.45 39.60 -4.60
C ALA A 235 -14.16 38.24 -4.61
N ARG A 236 -14.13 37.52 -3.48
CA ARG A 236 -14.80 36.21 -3.33
C ARG A 236 -16.31 36.31 -3.46
N PHE A 237 -16.93 37.34 -2.88
CA PHE A 237 -18.37 37.55 -3.00
C PHE A 237 -18.77 37.81 -4.46
N ALA A 238 -18.03 38.67 -5.17
CA ALA A 238 -18.27 38.96 -6.58
C ALA A 238 -18.07 37.73 -7.48
N GLU A 239 -17.03 36.94 -7.24
CA GLU A 239 -16.76 35.69 -7.97
C GLU A 239 -17.91 34.68 -7.81
N VAL A 240 -18.42 34.48 -6.59
CA VAL A 240 -19.59 33.62 -6.34
C VAL A 240 -20.84 34.11 -7.07
N LYS A 241 -20.98 35.43 -7.25
CA LYS A 241 -22.05 36.04 -8.06
C LYS A 241 -21.75 36.08 -9.55
N SER A 242 -20.62 35.53 -10.00
CA SER A 242 -20.13 35.59 -11.38
C SER A 242 -19.93 37.02 -11.92
N ASP A 243 -19.81 38.02 -11.03
CA ASP A 243 -19.40 39.38 -11.39
C ASP A 243 -17.87 39.45 -11.43
N PHE A 244 -17.31 38.88 -12.50
CA PHE A 244 -15.87 38.76 -12.64
C PHE A 244 -15.16 40.10 -12.84
N ALA A 245 -15.85 41.13 -13.35
CA ALA A 245 -15.28 42.46 -13.49
C ALA A 245 -15.02 43.07 -12.10
N MET A 246 -16.01 42.98 -11.20
CA MET A 246 -15.86 43.42 -9.82
C MET A 246 -14.88 42.53 -9.04
N ALA A 247 -14.91 41.21 -9.27
CA ALA A 247 -13.97 40.29 -8.65
C ALA A 247 -12.53 40.63 -9.02
N ARG A 248 -12.24 40.81 -10.33
CA ARG A 248 -10.91 41.21 -10.83
C ARG A 248 -10.44 42.54 -10.27
N LYS A 249 -11.31 43.55 -10.23
CA LYS A 249 -11.01 44.85 -9.62
C LYS A 249 -10.61 44.69 -8.15
N SER A 250 -11.36 43.89 -7.41
CA SER A 250 -11.14 43.67 -5.97
C SER A 250 -9.89 42.84 -5.70
N TYR A 251 -9.61 41.81 -6.52
CA TYR A 251 -8.36 41.05 -6.47
C TYR A 251 -7.16 41.94 -6.76
N ASN A 252 -7.17 42.75 -7.83
CA ASN A 252 -6.06 43.64 -8.12
C ASN A 252 -5.80 44.65 -6.98
N ALA A 253 -6.86 45.15 -6.33
CA ALA A 253 -6.74 46.01 -5.16
C ALA A 253 -6.07 45.28 -3.97
N PHE A 254 -6.45 44.00 -3.72
CA PHE A 254 -5.76 43.17 -2.74
C PHE A 254 -4.28 43.00 -3.09
N LEU A 255 -3.97 42.55 -4.31
CA LEU A 255 -2.62 42.23 -4.75
C LEU A 255 -1.71 43.47 -4.78
N ALA A 256 -2.25 44.66 -5.01
CA ALA A 256 -1.50 45.91 -4.92
C ALA A 256 -0.98 46.23 -3.51
N SER A 257 -1.57 45.64 -2.46
CA SER A 257 -1.10 45.82 -1.07
C SER A 257 0.22 45.10 -0.76
N GLY A 258 0.62 44.13 -1.58
CA GLY A 258 1.87 43.38 -1.40
C GLY A 258 1.91 42.47 -0.17
N VAL A 259 0.76 42.10 0.40
CA VAL A 259 0.69 41.18 1.53
C VAL A 259 0.95 39.73 1.08
N GLU A 260 1.61 38.94 1.93
CA GLU A 260 2.10 37.58 1.67
C GLU A 260 1.09 36.46 1.94
N TYR A 261 -0.22 36.73 1.88
CA TYR A 261 -1.21 35.65 1.96
C TYR A 261 -1.36 34.99 0.61
N ILE A 262 -1.11 33.69 0.48
CA ILE A 262 -1.09 32.99 -0.81
C ILE A 262 -2.49 32.69 -1.36
N ASP A 263 -3.49 32.50 -0.51
CA ASP A 263 -4.84 32.09 -0.91
C ASP A 263 -5.55 33.10 -1.85
N PRO A 264 -5.46 34.43 -1.67
CA PRO A 264 -5.96 35.38 -2.67
C PRO A 264 -5.25 35.30 -4.03
N TYR A 265 -3.95 35.04 -4.06
CA TYR A 265 -3.22 34.89 -5.33
C TYR A 265 -3.66 33.61 -6.05
N VAL A 266 -3.82 32.49 -5.33
CA VAL A 266 -4.32 31.23 -5.89
C VAL A 266 -5.74 31.41 -6.44
N ALA A 267 -6.64 31.99 -5.66
CA ALA A 267 -8.02 32.22 -6.08
C ALA A 267 -8.10 33.13 -7.32
N TYR A 268 -7.30 34.20 -7.36
CA TYR A 268 -7.24 35.07 -8.52
C TYR A 268 -6.70 34.35 -9.76
N ALA A 269 -5.64 33.55 -9.63
CA ALA A 269 -5.09 32.77 -10.72
C ALA A 269 -6.10 31.74 -11.27
N ASP A 270 -6.85 31.08 -10.40
CA ASP A 270 -7.87 30.12 -10.80
C ASP A 270 -9.05 30.80 -11.51
N MET A 271 -9.49 31.97 -11.01
CA MET A 271 -10.48 32.79 -11.70
C MET A 271 -9.99 33.21 -13.10
N LEU A 272 -8.75 33.68 -13.23
CA LEU A 272 -8.18 34.07 -14.51
C LEU A 272 -8.11 32.90 -15.49
N LYS A 273 -7.74 31.68 -15.04
CA LYS A 273 -7.76 30.49 -15.89
C LYS A 273 -9.15 30.18 -16.42
N VAL A 274 -10.19 30.37 -15.61
CA VAL A 274 -11.59 30.17 -16.01
C VAL A 274 -12.00 31.20 -17.07
N GLN A 275 -11.56 32.45 -16.94
CA GLN A 275 -11.96 33.52 -17.86
C GLN A 275 -11.15 33.56 -19.16
N GLU A 276 -9.84 33.36 -19.09
CA GLU A 276 -8.87 33.69 -20.14
C GLU A 276 -7.99 32.50 -20.53
N GLY A 277 -8.16 31.34 -19.89
CA GLY A 277 -7.29 30.18 -20.05
C GLY A 277 -5.94 30.32 -19.34
N GLY A 278 -5.09 29.30 -19.46
CA GLY A 278 -3.79 29.25 -18.78
C GLY A 278 -2.83 30.35 -19.24
N ASP A 279 -2.77 30.59 -20.56
CA ASP A 279 -1.85 31.57 -21.15
C ASP A 279 -2.25 33.02 -20.79
N GLY A 280 -3.55 33.33 -20.81
CA GLY A 280 -4.06 34.64 -20.38
C GLY A 280 -3.78 34.91 -18.89
N ALA A 281 -4.04 33.91 -18.04
CA ALA A 281 -3.67 34.00 -16.63
C ALA A 281 -2.16 34.23 -16.44
N HIS A 282 -1.32 33.55 -17.23
CA HIS A 282 0.13 33.69 -17.17
C HIS A 282 0.59 35.10 -17.56
N GLU A 283 0.03 35.68 -18.62
CA GLU A 283 0.33 37.05 -19.04
C GLU A 283 -0.02 38.07 -17.95
N VAL A 284 -1.22 37.97 -17.37
CA VAL A 284 -1.70 38.88 -16.32
C VAL A 284 -0.81 38.82 -15.07
N LEU A 285 -0.49 37.61 -14.57
CA LEU A 285 0.36 37.47 -13.39
C LEU A 285 1.82 37.89 -13.66
N THR A 286 2.32 37.65 -14.87
CA THR A 286 3.65 38.12 -15.29
C THR A 286 3.72 39.64 -15.32
N ALA A 287 2.67 40.32 -15.79
CA ALA A 287 2.58 41.77 -15.75
C ALA A 287 2.57 42.30 -14.32
N LEU A 288 1.79 41.68 -13.42
CA LEU A 288 1.73 42.05 -12.00
C LEU A 288 3.07 41.90 -11.29
N ARG A 289 3.88 40.89 -11.66
CA ARG A 289 5.21 40.68 -11.11
C ARG A 289 6.20 41.83 -11.35
N LYS A 290 5.91 42.75 -12.28
CA LYS A 290 6.75 43.93 -12.50
C LYS A 290 6.65 44.94 -11.35
N SER A 291 5.52 44.94 -10.64
CA SER A 291 5.25 45.87 -9.54
C SER A 291 5.05 45.19 -8.18
N ASN A 292 4.83 43.87 -8.15
CA ASN A 292 4.67 43.09 -6.93
C ASN A 292 5.70 41.94 -6.91
N SER A 293 6.55 41.91 -5.87
CA SER A 293 7.64 40.94 -5.70
C SER A 293 7.39 39.92 -4.58
N THR A 294 6.13 39.70 -4.17
CA THR A 294 5.81 38.73 -3.11
C THR A 294 6.17 37.30 -3.51
N LEU A 295 6.60 36.52 -2.51
CA LEU A 295 6.84 35.08 -2.66
C LEU A 295 5.56 34.35 -3.08
N SER A 296 4.42 34.81 -2.57
CA SER A 296 3.09 34.29 -2.94
C SER A 296 2.80 34.45 -4.43
N LEU A 297 3.06 35.62 -5.02
CA LEU A 297 2.88 35.84 -6.46
C LEU A 297 3.91 35.05 -7.28
N GLU A 298 5.16 34.97 -6.82
CA GLU A 298 6.20 34.15 -7.45
C GLU A 298 5.78 32.67 -7.51
N ALA A 299 5.29 32.11 -6.40
CA ALA A 299 4.83 30.72 -6.30
C ALA A 299 3.63 30.44 -7.22
N VAL A 300 2.61 31.31 -7.19
CA VAL A 300 1.40 31.12 -8.01
C VAL A 300 1.67 31.30 -9.49
N SER A 301 2.56 32.22 -9.87
CA SER A 301 3.00 32.37 -11.26
C SER A 301 3.71 31.12 -11.77
N ALA A 302 4.52 30.46 -10.92
CA ALA A 302 5.15 29.19 -11.27
C ALA A 302 4.13 28.10 -11.60
N LEU A 303 2.93 28.13 -11.00
CA LEU A 303 1.86 27.14 -11.28
C LEU A 303 1.34 27.19 -12.72
N LEU A 304 1.61 28.27 -13.44
CA LEU A 304 1.20 28.48 -14.83
C LEU A 304 2.26 28.06 -15.85
N LEU A 305 3.47 27.71 -15.39
CA LEU A 305 4.56 27.26 -16.25
C LEU A 305 4.37 25.79 -16.68
N PRO A 306 5.03 25.34 -17.76
CA PRO A 306 5.17 23.93 -18.09
C PRO A 306 5.75 23.12 -16.92
N LYS A 307 5.36 21.85 -16.79
CA LYS A 307 5.66 21.01 -15.61
C LYS A 307 7.13 21.05 -15.17
N ALA A 308 8.07 20.86 -16.09
CA ALA A 308 9.50 20.84 -15.76
C ALA A 308 9.97 22.18 -15.17
N GLN A 309 9.62 23.30 -15.82
CA GLN A 309 9.97 24.65 -15.37
C GLN A 309 9.26 25.01 -14.06
N ARG A 310 8.01 24.59 -13.89
CA ARG A 310 7.25 24.77 -12.64
C ARG A 310 7.95 24.11 -11.46
N ILE A 311 8.33 22.83 -11.58
CA ILE A 311 9.03 22.10 -10.53
C ILE A 311 10.37 22.77 -10.21
N GLU A 312 11.14 23.14 -11.24
CA GLU A 312 12.43 23.83 -11.07
C GLU A 312 12.25 25.17 -10.34
N THR A 313 11.28 25.99 -10.77
CA THR A 313 10.99 27.29 -10.17
C THR A 313 10.55 27.16 -8.71
N LEU A 314 9.65 26.21 -8.41
CA LEU A 314 9.20 25.97 -7.04
C LEU A 314 10.32 25.44 -6.14
N ARG A 315 11.24 24.60 -6.67
CA ARG A 315 12.43 24.14 -5.93
C ARG A 315 13.37 25.31 -5.62
N ALA A 316 13.68 26.14 -6.62
CA ALA A 316 14.48 27.34 -6.42
C ALA A 316 13.84 28.29 -5.40
N LEU A 317 12.51 28.42 -5.40
CA LEU A 317 11.79 29.21 -4.41
C LEU A 317 11.90 28.63 -3.00
N ALA A 318 11.76 27.30 -2.84
CA ALA A 318 11.92 26.63 -1.55
C ALA A 318 13.35 26.77 -1.00
N GLU A 319 14.36 26.80 -1.87
CA GLU A 319 15.77 27.04 -1.50
C GLU A 319 16.04 28.51 -1.14
N LYS A 320 15.52 29.44 -1.94
CA LYS A 320 15.63 30.89 -1.73
C LYS A 320 14.90 31.36 -0.47
N ALA A 321 13.77 30.75 -0.15
CA ALA A 321 12.92 31.10 1.00
C ALA A 321 12.52 29.84 1.80
N PRO A 322 13.42 29.26 2.61
CA PRO A 322 13.15 28.01 3.34
C PRO A 322 11.97 28.09 4.31
N ASP A 323 11.68 29.29 4.82
CA ASP A 323 10.55 29.55 5.72
C ASP A 323 9.20 29.67 4.99
N PHE A 324 9.20 29.78 3.65
CA PHE A 324 7.99 29.91 2.84
C PHE A 324 7.35 28.53 2.62
N SER A 325 6.61 28.07 3.63
CA SER A 325 6.00 26.75 3.61
C SER A 325 5.06 26.45 2.43
N PRO A 326 4.36 27.42 1.81
CA PRO A 326 3.54 27.12 0.64
C PRO A 326 4.35 26.51 -0.52
N ALA A 327 5.64 26.85 -0.69
CA ALA A 327 6.46 26.22 -1.73
C ALA A 327 6.60 24.70 -1.50
N ALA A 328 6.83 24.26 -0.26
CA ALA A 328 6.90 22.83 0.06
C ALA A 328 5.56 22.12 -0.19
N TYR A 329 4.44 22.75 0.16
CA TYR A 329 3.11 22.20 -0.14
C TYR A 329 2.90 22.05 -1.66
N LEU A 330 3.13 23.11 -2.43
CA LEU A 330 2.94 23.11 -3.87
C LEU A 330 3.85 22.10 -4.57
N LEU A 331 5.12 21.98 -4.15
CA LEU A 331 6.04 20.95 -4.62
C LEU A 331 5.52 19.54 -4.33
N SER A 332 5.01 19.28 -3.13
CA SER A 332 4.47 17.96 -2.80
C SER A 332 3.35 17.53 -3.76
N ARG A 333 2.54 18.49 -4.23
CA ARG A 333 1.45 18.20 -5.15
C ARG A 333 1.94 17.82 -6.54
N GLU A 334 3.07 18.37 -7.01
CA GLU A 334 3.62 18.03 -8.33
C GLU A 334 4.04 16.56 -8.45
N PHE A 335 4.26 15.89 -7.31
CA PHE A 335 4.61 14.47 -7.24
C PHE A 335 3.45 13.58 -6.76
N SER A 336 2.25 14.13 -6.56
CA SER A 336 1.12 13.36 -6.03
C SER A 336 0.44 12.53 -7.11
N ALA A 337 -0.19 11.42 -6.69
CA ALA A 337 -1.02 10.61 -7.58
C ALA A 337 -2.15 11.41 -8.25
N GLU A 338 -2.71 12.44 -7.59
CA GLU A 338 -3.72 13.32 -8.17
C GLU A 338 -3.21 14.04 -9.42
N LYS A 339 -1.95 14.52 -9.41
CA LYS A 339 -1.34 15.25 -10.52
C LYS A 339 -0.75 14.35 -11.59
N LEU A 340 -0.25 13.18 -11.20
CA LEU A 340 0.47 12.28 -12.10
C LEU A 340 -0.43 11.20 -12.71
N GLY A 341 -1.55 10.86 -12.06
CA GLY A 341 -2.32 9.66 -12.34
C GLY A 341 -1.58 8.42 -11.85
N ASP A 342 -0.45 8.11 -12.51
CA ASP A 342 0.46 7.04 -12.12
C ASP A 342 1.65 7.58 -11.34
N GLN A 343 1.73 7.20 -10.08
CA GLN A 343 2.78 7.66 -9.18
C GLN A 343 3.83 6.56 -8.97
N THR A 344 5.05 6.80 -9.44
CA THR A 344 6.18 5.87 -9.24
C THR A 344 6.67 5.88 -7.79
N ILE A 345 7.50 4.91 -7.39
CA ILE A 345 8.15 4.95 -6.07
C ILE A 345 9.03 6.19 -5.92
N ALA A 346 9.69 6.63 -6.99
CA ALA A 346 10.50 7.84 -6.96
C ALA A 346 9.64 9.09 -6.71
N ASP A 347 8.47 9.18 -7.33
CA ASP A 347 7.52 10.27 -7.09
C ASP A 347 6.99 10.24 -5.65
N LYS A 348 6.67 9.05 -5.12
CA LYS A 348 6.26 8.89 -3.70
C LYS A 348 7.34 9.37 -2.73
N ASN A 349 8.61 9.11 -3.03
CA ASN A 349 9.72 9.58 -2.21
C ASN A 349 9.86 11.11 -2.24
N GLU A 350 9.73 11.72 -3.43
CA GLU A 350 9.73 13.18 -3.57
C GLU A 350 8.51 13.82 -2.89
N GLU A 351 7.30 13.26 -3.09
CA GLU A 351 6.10 13.72 -2.40
C GLU A 351 6.28 13.66 -0.89
N LYS A 352 6.74 12.52 -0.35
CA LYS A 352 6.98 12.34 1.08
C LYS A 352 7.97 13.37 1.62
N LYS A 353 9.09 13.59 0.93
CA LYS A 353 10.09 14.59 1.31
C LYS A 353 9.46 15.98 1.48
N TRP A 354 8.67 16.43 0.50
CA TRP A 354 8.07 17.77 0.54
C TRP A 354 6.89 17.87 1.51
N LEU A 355 6.12 16.79 1.71
CA LEU A 355 5.10 16.71 2.77
C LEU A 355 5.74 16.82 4.16
N ASP A 356 6.83 16.09 4.41
CA ASP A 356 7.55 16.14 5.68
C ASP A 356 8.16 17.52 5.92
N ALA A 357 8.74 18.15 4.88
CA ALA A 357 9.23 19.52 4.94
C ALA A 357 8.11 20.52 5.29
N PHE A 358 6.95 20.42 4.63
CA PHE A 358 5.79 21.26 4.93
C PHE A 358 5.29 21.05 6.36
N ARG A 359 5.17 19.80 6.82
CA ARG A 359 4.73 19.48 8.19
C ARG A 359 5.69 20.06 9.24
N GLY A 360 7.00 19.96 9.02
CA GLY A 360 8.01 20.58 9.86
C GLY A 360 7.84 22.10 9.95
N LEU A 361 7.65 22.77 8.80
CA LEU A 361 7.41 24.21 8.76
C LEU A 361 6.09 24.62 9.43
N ASN A 362 5.03 23.82 9.26
CA ASN A 362 3.76 24.06 9.93
C ASN A 362 3.89 23.94 11.46
N THR A 363 4.57 22.90 11.97
CA THR A 363 4.86 22.74 13.40
C THR A 363 5.69 23.91 13.95
N ALA A 364 6.58 24.48 13.14
CA ALA A 364 7.33 25.70 13.48
C ALA A 364 6.52 27.00 13.35
N GLY A 365 5.20 26.94 13.10
CA GLY A 365 4.31 28.10 12.96
C GLY A 365 4.51 28.90 11.67
N LYS A 366 5.22 28.35 10.68
CA LYS A 366 5.59 29.07 9.45
C LYS A 366 4.52 29.04 8.37
N PHE A 367 3.48 28.23 8.50
CA PHE A 367 2.40 28.12 7.51
C PHE A 367 1.29 29.14 7.69
N GLN A 368 0.75 29.28 8.91
CA GLN A 368 -0.43 30.11 9.16
C GLN A 368 -0.22 31.59 8.77
N LYS A 369 1.02 32.09 8.85
CA LYS A 369 1.36 33.47 8.44
C LYS A 369 1.19 33.75 6.94
N TYR A 370 1.03 32.72 6.10
CA TYR A 370 0.82 32.85 4.66
C TYR A 370 -0.61 32.54 4.21
N ILE A 371 -1.56 32.36 5.15
CA ILE A 371 -2.96 32.05 4.83
C ILE A 371 -3.87 33.09 5.49
N LEU A 372 -4.72 33.73 4.68
CA LEU A 372 -5.72 34.69 5.14
C LEU A 372 -7.02 33.99 5.54
N ASP A 373 -7.56 33.14 4.67
CA ASP A 373 -8.73 32.31 4.97
C ASP A 373 -8.32 31.02 5.70
N LYS A 374 -8.59 30.99 7.01
CA LYS A 374 -8.30 29.80 7.85
C LYS A 374 -8.99 28.53 7.36
N LYS A 375 -10.13 28.63 6.67
CA LYS A 375 -10.82 27.47 6.08
C LYS A 375 -9.99 26.88 4.93
N GLU A 376 -9.39 27.72 4.09
CA GLU A 376 -8.47 27.27 3.04
C GLU A 376 -7.20 26.66 3.64
N GLY A 377 -6.64 27.28 4.68
CA GLY A 377 -5.51 26.71 5.43
C GLY A 377 -5.81 25.32 5.97
N GLN A 378 -7.01 25.11 6.53
CA GLN A 378 -7.43 23.80 7.04
C GLN A 378 -7.58 22.76 5.93
N LYS A 379 -7.98 23.14 4.71
CA LYS A 379 -8.02 22.22 3.57
C LYS A 379 -6.62 21.73 3.21
N TRP A 380 -5.62 22.62 3.16
CA TRP A 380 -4.23 22.27 2.88
C TRP A 380 -3.67 21.30 3.92
N LEU A 381 -3.92 21.58 5.21
CA LEU A 381 -3.51 20.68 6.31
C LEU A 381 -4.17 19.30 6.19
N SER A 382 -5.47 19.27 5.91
CA SER A 382 -6.21 18.00 5.79
C SER A 382 -5.74 17.17 4.58
N ASP A 383 -5.43 17.83 3.46
CA ASP A 383 -4.85 17.21 2.27
C ASP A 383 -3.46 16.63 2.57
N VAL A 384 -2.59 17.40 3.23
CA VAL A 384 -1.24 16.95 3.65
C VAL A 384 -1.34 15.73 4.56
N ASP A 385 -2.20 15.76 5.58
CA ASP A 385 -2.35 14.65 6.52
C ASP A 385 -2.87 13.39 5.81
N ALA A 386 -3.84 13.54 4.90
CA ALA A 386 -4.37 12.42 4.13
C ALA A 386 -3.31 11.78 3.21
N ARG A 387 -2.53 12.60 2.48
CA ARG A 387 -1.46 12.11 1.59
C ARG A 387 -0.29 11.52 2.38
N ALA A 388 0.12 12.16 3.47
CA ALA A 388 1.17 11.65 4.35
C ALA A 388 0.77 10.31 5.01
N ALA A 389 -0.49 10.15 5.42
CA ALA A 389 -0.99 8.89 5.99
C ALA A 389 -0.94 7.74 4.97
N LYS A 390 -1.29 8.00 3.70
CA LYS A 390 -1.19 6.99 2.63
C LYS A 390 0.26 6.56 2.40
N LEU A 391 1.21 7.50 2.38
CA LEU A 391 2.63 7.18 2.20
C LEU A 391 3.24 6.49 3.43
N ALA A 392 2.77 6.84 4.65
CA ALA A 392 3.22 6.21 5.89
C ALA A 392 2.74 4.75 6.04
N ALA A 393 1.68 4.35 5.33
CA ALA A 393 1.23 2.96 5.31
C ALA A 393 2.18 2.04 4.52
N MET A 394 3.07 2.60 3.69
CA MET A 394 4.06 1.82 2.96
C MET A 394 5.28 1.53 3.85
N PRO A 395 5.83 0.30 3.83
CA PRO A 395 7.05 -0.01 4.58
C PRO A 395 8.21 0.89 4.12
N GLU A 396 8.92 1.50 5.07
CA GLU A 396 10.06 2.37 4.75
C GLU A 396 11.16 1.63 3.97
N SER A 397 11.30 0.32 4.21
CA SER A 397 12.18 -0.57 3.45
C SER A 397 11.85 -0.59 1.96
N VAL A 398 10.57 -0.59 1.60
CA VAL A 398 10.08 -0.60 0.20
C VAL A 398 10.32 0.76 -0.47
N LEU A 399 10.16 1.86 0.27
CA LEU A 399 10.44 3.20 -0.25
C LEU A 399 11.94 3.41 -0.52
N LYS A 400 12.80 2.86 0.36
CA LYS A 400 14.27 2.93 0.20
C LYS A 400 14.80 1.97 -0.86
N ASN A 401 14.27 0.76 -0.88
CA ASN A 401 14.61 -0.27 -1.85
C ASN A 401 13.33 -0.93 -2.38
N PRO A 402 12.83 -0.49 -3.54
CA PRO A 402 11.63 -1.04 -4.13
C PRO A 402 11.87 -2.38 -4.81
N VAL A 403 13.10 -2.90 -4.81
CA VAL A 403 13.46 -4.17 -5.43
C VAL A 403 13.63 -5.23 -4.34
N SER A 404 12.93 -6.34 -4.52
CA SER A 404 13.16 -7.57 -3.74
C SER A 404 13.83 -8.62 -4.62
N LEU A 405 14.55 -9.52 -3.97
CA LEU A 405 15.23 -10.64 -4.61
C LEU A 405 14.81 -11.92 -3.90
N THR A 406 14.33 -12.88 -4.67
CA THR A 406 14.23 -14.27 -4.23
C THR A 406 15.16 -15.10 -5.10
N ALA A 407 15.78 -16.11 -4.48
CA ALA A 407 16.60 -17.08 -5.19
C ALA A 407 16.06 -18.48 -4.89
N MET A 408 16.20 -19.38 -5.85
CA MET A 408 15.82 -20.77 -5.69
C MET A 408 16.84 -21.64 -6.41
N GLN A 409 17.16 -22.77 -5.80
CA GLN A 409 17.96 -23.81 -6.42
C GLN A 409 17.04 -24.80 -7.15
N SER A 410 17.42 -25.19 -8.36
CA SER A 410 16.75 -26.20 -9.17
C SER A 410 17.76 -27.24 -9.67
N ASN A 411 17.29 -28.25 -10.40
CA ASN A 411 18.17 -29.23 -11.06
C ASN A 411 19.14 -28.58 -12.06
N ASP A 412 18.73 -27.48 -12.71
CA ASP A 412 19.49 -26.77 -13.74
C ASP A 412 20.37 -25.64 -13.16
N GLY A 413 20.41 -25.52 -11.83
CA GLY A 413 21.18 -24.51 -11.12
C GLY A 413 20.29 -23.49 -10.40
N TRP A 414 20.88 -22.35 -10.09
CA TRP A 414 20.25 -21.25 -9.39
C TRP A 414 19.46 -20.38 -10.35
N MET A 415 18.26 -20.02 -9.93
CA MET A 415 17.45 -19.00 -10.55
C MET A 415 17.21 -17.91 -9.52
N MET A 416 17.28 -16.67 -9.98
CA MET A 416 16.82 -15.54 -9.19
C MET A 416 15.56 -14.96 -9.80
N THR A 417 14.72 -14.37 -8.95
CA THR A 417 13.53 -13.65 -9.35
C THR A 417 13.52 -12.30 -8.64
N PHE A 418 13.39 -11.23 -9.42
CA PHE A 418 13.25 -9.88 -8.94
C PHE A 418 11.77 -9.54 -8.73
N GLY A 419 11.44 -9.02 -7.56
CA GLY A 419 10.15 -8.38 -7.29
C GLY A 419 10.31 -6.87 -7.24
N PHE A 420 9.26 -6.15 -7.61
CA PHE A 420 9.27 -4.68 -7.62
C PHE A 420 8.00 -4.13 -7.01
N ALA A 421 8.13 -3.08 -6.21
CA ALA A 421 7.00 -2.33 -5.68
C ALA A 421 6.37 -1.39 -6.71
N ASP A 422 7.11 -1.05 -7.77
CA ASP A 422 6.55 -0.42 -8.97
C ASP A 422 6.10 -1.50 -9.95
N TYR A 423 4.91 -1.36 -10.52
CA TYR A 423 4.29 -2.35 -11.39
C TYR A 423 4.28 -1.92 -12.87
N LYS A 424 4.72 -0.70 -13.18
CA LYS A 424 4.79 -0.17 -14.56
C LYS A 424 6.24 -0.06 -15.05
N ILE A 425 6.92 -1.20 -15.10
CA ILE A 425 8.33 -1.28 -15.48
C ILE A 425 8.44 -1.68 -16.96
N LYS A 426 9.26 -0.92 -17.71
CA LYS A 426 9.56 -1.16 -19.13
C LYS A 426 10.79 -2.03 -19.33
N LYS A 427 11.79 -1.91 -18.45
CA LYS A 427 13.09 -2.60 -18.58
C LYS A 427 13.67 -2.90 -17.21
N VAL A 428 14.30 -4.06 -17.05
CA VAL A 428 15.08 -4.43 -15.86
C VAL A 428 16.49 -4.77 -16.29
N GLU A 429 17.46 -4.24 -15.56
CA GLU A 429 18.87 -4.52 -15.78
C GLU A 429 19.57 -4.84 -14.46
N TRP A 430 20.53 -5.76 -14.48
CA TRP A 430 21.22 -6.21 -13.27
C TRP A 430 22.70 -6.50 -13.52
N ARG A 431 23.49 -6.51 -12.46
CA ARG A 431 24.88 -6.99 -12.46
C ARG A 431 25.27 -7.57 -11.11
N TYR A 432 26.36 -8.32 -11.05
CA TYR A 432 27.00 -8.59 -9.75
C TYR A 432 27.62 -7.30 -9.21
N GLU A 433 27.61 -7.15 -7.89
CA GLU A 433 28.24 -5.98 -7.26
C GLU A 433 29.72 -5.91 -7.65
N GLY A 434 30.12 -4.77 -8.23
CA GLY A 434 31.49 -4.52 -8.70
C GLY A 434 31.74 -4.80 -10.18
N ASP A 435 30.82 -5.47 -10.90
CA ASP A 435 30.91 -5.63 -12.35
C ASP A 435 30.73 -4.27 -13.06
N ALA A 436 31.35 -4.10 -14.23
CA ALA A 436 31.27 -2.85 -14.98
C ALA A 436 29.89 -2.67 -15.64
N ASP A 437 29.40 -3.71 -16.33
CA ASP A 437 28.25 -3.61 -17.23
C ASP A 437 26.98 -4.23 -16.65
N PHE A 438 25.87 -3.51 -16.84
CA PHE A 438 24.52 -4.01 -16.55
C PHE A 438 24.05 -4.93 -17.68
N LYS A 439 23.48 -6.08 -17.31
CA LYS A 439 22.85 -7.05 -18.20
C LYS A 439 21.35 -6.82 -18.22
N ASP A 440 20.78 -6.73 -19.41
CA ASP A 440 19.33 -6.69 -19.62
C ASP A 440 18.73 -8.08 -19.31
N THR A 441 17.59 -8.12 -18.62
CA THR A 441 16.86 -9.37 -18.40
C THR A 441 16.09 -9.80 -19.66
N GLY A 442 15.89 -8.88 -20.61
CA GLY A 442 15.04 -9.06 -21.78
C GLY A 442 13.57 -8.96 -21.41
N VAL A 443 12.71 -9.34 -22.37
CA VAL A 443 11.26 -9.29 -22.21
C VAL A 443 10.62 -10.66 -22.37
N SER A 444 9.51 -10.84 -21.68
CA SER A 444 8.60 -11.97 -21.77
C SER A 444 7.61 -11.77 -22.91
N THR A 445 7.00 -12.86 -23.38
CA THR A 445 5.89 -12.83 -24.33
C THR A 445 4.59 -12.32 -23.71
N ILE A 446 4.53 -12.23 -22.37
CA ILE A 446 3.36 -11.74 -21.65
C ILE A 446 3.34 -10.20 -21.68
N VAL A 447 2.24 -9.63 -22.14
CA VAL A 447 2.02 -8.18 -22.14
C VAL A 447 1.50 -7.73 -20.79
N ASN A 448 2.08 -6.68 -20.23
CA ASN A 448 1.58 -6.04 -19.02
C ASN A 448 0.24 -5.34 -19.34
N PRO A 449 -0.88 -5.73 -18.69
CA PRO A 449 -2.18 -5.15 -19.00
C PRO A 449 -2.30 -3.66 -18.61
N GLN A 450 -1.42 -3.15 -17.75
CA GLN A 450 -1.42 -1.76 -17.28
C GLN A 450 -0.57 -0.83 -18.15
N THR A 451 0.39 -1.36 -18.90
CA THR A 451 1.26 -0.55 -19.79
C THR A 451 1.04 -0.87 -21.27
N GLY A 452 0.43 -2.01 -21.60
CA GLY A 452 0.29 -2.51 -22.97
C GLY A 452 1.62 -2.96 -23.60
N MET A 453 2.70 -3.04 -22.82
CA MET A 453 4.04 -3.41 -23.29
C MET A 453 4.44 -4.81 -22.82
N PRO A 454 5.33 -5.53 -23.53
CA PRO A 454 5.92 -6.77 -23.04
C PRO A 454 6.54 -6.59 -21.64
N MET A 455 6.26 -7.51 -20.71
CA MET A 455 6.86 -7.46 -19.38
C MET A 455 8.35 -7.79 -19.44
N PRO A 456 9.22 -7.11 -18.66
CA PRO A 456 10.58 -7.58 -18.46
C PRO A 456 10.61 -8.99 -17.89
N ASN A 457 11.65 -9.76 -18.22
CA ASN A 457 11.87 -11.03 -17.54
C ASN A 457 12.29 -10.75 -16.10
N MET A 458 11.47 -11.22 -15.16
CA MET A 458 11.72 -11.03 -13.74
C MET A 458 12.61 -12.14 -13.17
N SER A 459 12.66 -13.28 -13.86
CA SER A 459 13.48 -14.43 -13.48
C SER A 459 14.69 -14.57 -14.40
N VAL A 460 15.86 -14.78 -13.81
CA VAL A 460 17.13 -14.89 -14.52
C VAL A 460 17.88 -16.14 -14.03
N PRO A 461 18.35 -17.02 -14.93
CA PRO A 461 19.20 -18.14 -14.55
C PRO A 461 20.62 -17.65 -14.20
N LEU A 462 21.12 -18.07 -13.05
CA LEU A 462 22.50 -17.84 -12.60
C LEU A 462 23.41 -19.07 -12.80
N GLY A 463 22.82 -20.22 -13.14
CA GLY A 463 23.56 -21.48 -13.31
C GLY A 463 24.06 -22.05 -11.98
N LYS A 464 25.14 -22.83 -12.00
CA LYS A 464 25.67 -23.47 -10.77
C LYS A 464 26.49 -22.46 -9.96
N LEU A 465 26.06 -22.19 -8.72
CA LEU A 465 26.75 -21.32 -7.78
C LEU A 465 27.41 -22.14 -6.66
N LYS A 466 28.54 -21.65 -6.15
CA LYS A 466 29.17 -22.17 -4.93
C LYS A 466 28.45 -21.62 -3.70
N ALA A 467 28.63 -22.28 -2.56
CA ALA A 467 28.18 -21.77 -1.28
C ALA A 467 28.74 -20.36 -1.01
N GLY A 468 27.89 -19.41 -0.63
CA GLY A 468 28.27 -18.07 -0.25
C GLY A 468 27.18 -17.02 -0.45
N THR A 469 27.53 -15.78 -0.15
CA THR A 469 26.68 -14.61 -0.36
C THR A 469 26.96 -13.99 -1.72
N TYR A 470 25.90 -13.73 -2.48
CA TYR A 470 25.96 -13.07 -3.76
C TYR A 470 25.21 -11.74 -3.67
N SER A 471 25.92 -10.65 -3.91
CA SER A 471 25.38 -9.29 -3.97
C SER A 471 25.24 -8.82 -5.41
N MET A 472 24.17 -8.09 -5.66
CA MET A 472 23.74 -7.68 -6.99
C MET A 472 23.26 -6.24 -6.96
N GLU A 473 23.43 -5.55 -8.08
CA GLU A 473 22.88 -4.23 -8.30
C GLU A 473 21.83 -4.33 -9.40
N VAL A 474 20.64 -3.81 -9.12
CA VAL A 474 19.48 -3.88 -10.02
C VAL A 474 18.99 -2.47 -10.28
N ARG A 475 18.74 -2.14 -11.54
CA ARG A 475 18.08 -0.89 -11.93
C ARG A 475 16.96 -1.19 -12.92
N TYR A 476 16.00 -0.29 -13.02
CA TYR A 476 14.88 -0.47 -13.92
C TYR A 476 14.45 0.84 -14.54
N VAL A 477 13.83 0.77 -15.71
CA VAL A 477 13.21 1.91 -16.40
C VAL A 477 11.71 1.87 -16.18
N ASP A 478 11.15 2.93 -15.61
CA ASP A 478 9.71 3.04 -15.35
C ASP A 478 8.93 3.53 -16.59
N ILE A 479 7.61 3.67 -16.45
CA ILE A 479 6.73 4.11 -17.53
C ILE A 479 7.05 5.52 -18.04
N THR A 480 7.70 6.35 -17.23
CA THR A 480 8.11 7.72 -17.54
C THR A 480 9.48 7.81 -18.22
N ASP A 481 10.08 6.67 -18.59
CA ASP A 481 11.42 6.54 -19.17
C ASP A 481 12.55 6.95 -18.22
N LYS A 482 12.26 7.08 -16.92
CA LYS A 482 13.24 7.35 -15.90
C LYS A 482 13.90 6.05 -15.44
N THR A 483 15.23 6.08 -15.33
CA THR A 483 16.00 4.98 -14.73
C THR A 483 16.04 5.14 -13.21
N ASN A 484 15.62 4.10 -12.50
CA ASN A 484 15.60 4.02 -11.04
C ASN A 484 16.64 3.01 -10.55
N GLY A 485 17.40 3.39 -9.52
CA GLY A 485 18.50 2.59 -8.96
C GLY A 485 19.88 3.13 -9.37
N PRO A 486 20.94 2.32 -9.22
CA PRO A 486 20.92 0.90 -8.85
C PRO A 486 20.55 0.67 -7.38
N PHE A 487 19.78 -0.38 -7.14
CA PHE A 487 19.41 -0.90 -5.83
C PHE A 487 20.22 -2.16 -5.52
N LYS A 488 20.76 -2.25 -4.31
CA LYS A 488 21.52 -3.40 -3.87
C LYS A 488 20.59 -4.47 -3.30
N VAL A 489 20.74 -5.70 -3.78
CA VAL A 489 20.05 -6.88 -3.27
C VAL A 489 21.03 -8.02 -3.14
N SER A 490 20.80 -8.92 -2.21
CA SER A 490 21.70 -10.05 -1.97
C SER A 490 20.96 -11.27 -1.47
N PHE A 491 21.52 -12.44 -1.72
CA PHE A 491 21.08 -13.68 -1.09
C PHE A 491 22.30 -14.51 -0.68
N ASN A 492 22.11 -15.36 0.33
CA ASN A 492 23.07 -16.37 0.70
C ASN A 492 22.54 -17.74 0.29
N THR A 493 23.34 -18.51 -0.45
CA THR A 493 22.90 -19.81 -0.99
C THR A 493 22.58 -20.82 0.10
N GLU A 494 23.29 -20.81 1.23
CA GLU A 494 23.10 -21.77 2.32
C GLU A 494 21.81 -21.45 3.07
N ASP A 495 21.56 -20.17 3.37
CA ASP A 495 20.33 -19.70 4.01
C ASP A 495 19.10 -20.04 3.17
N VAL A 496 19.17 -19.78 1.86
CA VAL A 496 18.07 -20.09 0.92
C VAL A 496 17.83 -21.61 0.85
N THR A 497 18.89 -22.41 0.75
CA THR A 497 18.79 -23.88 0.70
C THR A 497 18.19 -24.43 1.99
N LEU A 498 18.60 -23.90 3.13
CA LEU A 498 18.10 -24.29 4.44
C LEU A 498 16.62 -23.93 4.60
N ALA A 499 16.23 -22.69 4.28
CA ALA A 499 14.86 -22.23 4.38
C ALA A 499 13.92 -23.05 3.48
N PHE A 500 14.31 -23.27 2.23
CA PHE A 500 13.54 -24.09 1.29
C PHE A 500 13.44 -25.54 1.76
N GLY A 501 14.54 -26.14 2.20
CA GLY A 501 14.53 -27.51 2.73
C GLY A 501 13.64 -27.67 3.95
N LYS A 502 13.67 -26.73 4.90
CA LYS A 502 12.75 -26.71 6.05
C LYS A 502 11.29 -26.62 5.62
N GLN A 503 10.97 -25.76 4.66
CA GLN A 503 9.60 -25.63 4.14
C GLN A 503 9.12 -26.95 3.52
N VAL A 504 9.91 -27.55 2.63
CA VAL A 504 9.51 -28.78 1.95
C VAL A 504 9.44 -29.95 2.94
N LEU A 505 10.45 -30.13 3.79
CA LEU A 505 10.44 -31.17 4.80
C LEU A 505 9.29 -31.00 5.80
N GLY A 506 8.95 -29.76 6.18
CA GLY A 506 7.75 -29.48 6.97
C GLY A 506 6.47 -29.95 6.28
N SER A 507 6.30 -29.63 4.99
CA SER A 507 5.13 -30.07 4.21
C SER A 507 5.07 -31.59 4.03
N LEU A 508 6.23 -32.25 3.98
CA LEU A 508 6.37 -33.70 3.83
C LEU A 508 6.42 -34.45 5.17
N MET A 509 6.06 -33.81 6.30
CA MET A 509 6.19 -34.43 7.62
C MET A 509 5.50 -35.79 7.75
N ASN A 510 4.37 -35.98 7.07
CA ASN A 510 3.61 -37.24 7.09
C ASN A 510 4.19 -38.32 6.15
N SER A 511 5.24 -38.00 5.40
CA SER A 511 5.84 -38.86 4.37
C SER A 511 7.37 -38.84 4.40
N TRP A 512 7.97 -38.46 5.54
CA TRP A 512 9.42 -38.50 5.73
C TRP A 512 9.99 -39.89 5.54
N VAL A 513 9.32 -40.90 6.11
CA VAL A 513 9.66 -42.30 5.91
C VAL A 513 8.49 -43.08 5.38
N ARG A 514 8.79 -44.12 4.61
CA ARG A 514 7.80 -45.08 4.08
C ARG A 514 8.13 -46.48 4.59
N LEU A 515 7.17 -47.11 5.26
CA LEU A 515 7.26 -48.51 5.67
C LEU A 515 6.67 -49.39 4.58
N ARG A 516 7.43 -50.39 4.11
CA ARG A 516 7.01 -51.32 3.05
C ARG A 516 7.45 -52.73 3.38
N GLU A 517 6.52 -53.68 3.34
CA GLU A 517 6.86 -55.10 3.44
C GLU A 517 7.42 -55.61 2.10
N TYR A 518 8.55 -56.30 2.16
CA TYR A 518 9.22 -56.87 0.99
C TYR A 518 10.07 -58.08 1.42
N ASP A 519 9.93 -59.20 0.72
CA ASP A 519 10.73 -60.42 0.93
C ASP A 519 10.78 -60.89 2.41
N GLY A 520 9.62 -60.90 3.08
CA GLY A 520 9.51 -61.29 4.49
C GLY A 520 10.16 -60.33 5.50
N LYS A 521 10.48 -59.10 5.08
CA LYS A 521 11.08 -58.05 5.91
C LYS A 521 10.31 -56.74 5.80
N LEU A 522 10.45 -55.86 6.78
CA LEU A 522 9.92 -54.50 6.72
C LEU A 522 11.04 -53.54 6.31
N LEU A 523 10.88 -52.82 5.21
CA LEU A 523 11.81 -51.78 4.76
C LEU A 523 11.29 -50.41 5.17
N CYS A 524 12.11 -49.62 5.85
CA CYS A 524 11.83 -48.24 6.19
C CYS A 524 12.67 -47.32 5.30
N TYR A 525 12.05 -46.73 4.27
CA TYR A 525 12.71 -45.86 3.30
C TYR A 525 12.81 -44.43 3.81
N PHE A 526 13.99 -43.81 3.63
CA PHE A 526 14.31 -42.42 3.98
C PHE A 526 14.46 -41.54 2.73
N THR A 527 14.08 -42.03 1.54
CA THR A 527 14.34 -41.39 0.25
C THR A 527 13.86 -39.94 0.19
N SER A 528 12.66 -39.64 0.71
CA SER A 528 12.10 -38.29 0.73
C SER A 528 12.99 -37.31 1.53
N LEU A 529 13.59 -37.77 2.63
CA LEU A 529 14.50 -36.96 3.44
C LEU A 529 15.84 -36.76 2.73
N LEU A 530 16.37 -37.80 2.08
CA LEU A 530 17.66 -37.77 1.41
C LEU A 530 17.70 -36.83 0.19
N SER A 531 16.55 -36.62 -0.47
CA SER A 531 16.42 -35.58 -1.50
C SER A 531 16.67 -34.16 -0.97
N TYR A 532 16.52 -33.90 0.33
CA TYR A 532 16.75 -32.58 0.94
C TYR A 532 17.89 -32.58 1.97
N ARG A 533 18.80 -33.56 1.86
CA ARG A 533 19.90 -33.77 2.83
C ARG A 533 20.87 -32.59 2.97
N SER A 534 20.96 -31.71 1.98
CA SER A 534 21.75 -30.47 2.07
C SER A 534 21.26 -29.53 3.18
N SER A 535 20.00 -29.65 3.60
CA SER A 535 19.40 -28.84 4.67
C SER A 535 19.43 -29.56 6.03
N LEU A 536 19.96 -30.78 6.09
CA LEU A 536 19.96 -31.65 7.27
C LEU A 536 21.38 -31.80 7.84
N LYS A 537 21.46 -31.74 9.16
CA LYS A 537 22.65 -32.11 9.94
C LYS A 537 22.58 -33.55 10.40
N SER A 538 21.42 -34.01 10.88
CA SER A 538 21.22 -35.39 11.29
C SER A 538 19.75 -35.82 11.16
N ILE A 539 19.52 -37.12 10.93
CA ILE A 539 18.19 -37.74 10.97
C ILE A 539 18.18 -38.70 12.14
N ARG A 540 17.48 -38.34 13.22
CA ARG A 540 17.36 -39.18 14.42
C ARG A 540 16.12 -40.05 14.32
N TYR A 541 16.23 -41.31 14.73
CA TYR A 541 15.10 -42.23 14.73
C TYR A 541 15.15 -43.21 15.90
N SER A 542 14.00 -43.82 16.17
CA SER A 542 13.84 -44.95 17.09
C SER A 542 12.76 -45.89 16.56
N VAL A 543 12.84 -47.17 16.92
CA VAL A 543 11.90 -48.23 16.50
C VAL A 543 11.14 -48.68 17.74
N ASP A 544 9.81 -48.72 17.66
CA ASP A 544 8.92 -49.06 18.77
C ASP A 544 9.18 -48.24 20.05
N SER A 545 9.67 -47.00 19.90
CA SER A 545 10.10 -46.10 20.97
C SER A 545 10.15 -44.65 20.46
N GLU A 546 10.10 -43.68 21.38
CA GLU A 546 10.24 -42.24 21.11
C GLU A 546 11.58 -41.64 21.60
N ALA A 547 12.53 -42.50 21.98
CA ALA A 547 13.82 -42.10 22.54
C ALA A 547 14.75 -41.38 21.55
N LEU A 548 14.58 -41.60 20.24
CA LEU A 548 15.41 -41.02 19.18
C LEU A 548 16.91 -41.25 19.39
N ASP A 549 17.27 -42.48 19.78
CA ASP A 549 18.60 -42.93 20.20
C ASP A 549 19.49 -43.37 19.03
N LYS A 550 18.94 -43.45 17.81
CA LYS A 550 19.68 -43.84 16.59
C LYS A 550 19.74 -42.69 15.59
N THR A 551 20.74 -42.75 14.72
CA THR A 551 20.92 -41.78 13.62
C THR A 551 21.01 -42.52 12.29
N PHE A 552 20.27 -42.06 11.30
CA PHE A 552 20.37 -42.55 9.93
C PHE A 552 21.53 -41.84 9.22
N ALA A 553 22.49 -42.62 8.71
CA ALA A 553 23.68 -42.07 8.05
C ALA A 553 23.37 -41.68 6.60
N PHE A 554 23.85 -40.52 6.19
CA PHE A 554 23.77 -40.02 4.81
C PHE A 554 25.02 -39.20 4.49
N SER A 555 25.31 -39.02 3.20
CA SER A 555 26.44 -38.25 2.69
C SER A 555 25.95 -36.98 1.99
N PRO A 556 26.73 -35.88 2.01
CA PRO A 556 26.38 -34.69 1.24
C PRO A 556 26.33 -34.99 -0.27
N PRO A 557 25.66 -34.16 -1.07
CA PRO A 557 25.68 -34.29 -2.53
C PRO A 557 27.10 -34.27 -3.11
N LYS A 558 27.34 -35.10 -4.13
CA LYS A 558 28.64 -35.08 -4.83
C LYS A 558 28.80 -33.76 -5.61
N PRO A 559 30.02 -33.24 -5.76
CA PRO A 559 30.26 -32.02 -6.55
C PRO A 559 29.67 -32.13 -7.96
N GLY A 560 28.85 -31.16 -8.36
CA GLY A 560 28.25 -31.10 -9.69
C GLY A 560 26.95 -31.87 -9.89
N GLN A 561 26.55 -32.70 -8.91
CA GLN A 561 25.27 -33.43 -8.87
C GLN A 561 24.11 -32.47 -8.56
N SER A 562 22.87 -32.82 -8.97
CA SER A 562 21.69 -32.08 -8.50
C SER A 562 21.60 -32.16 -6.97
N PRO A 563 21.21 -31.06 -6.29
CA PRO A 563 21.02 -31.07 -4.84
C PRO A 563 19.96 -32.09 -4.38
N TYR A 564 19.04 -32.49 -5.26
CA TYR A 564 17.93 -33.40 -4.95
C TYR A 564 18.20 -34.86 -5.32
N GLU A 565 19.31 -35.13 -6.01
CA GLU A 565 19.67 -36.46 -6.45
C GLU A 565 20.36 -37.22 -5.31
N ILE A 566 19.95 -38.47 -5.07
CA ILE A 566 20.53 -39.35 -4.03
C ILE A 566 21.67 -40.14 -4.66
N ASN A 567 22.78 -40.31 -3.93
CA ASN A 567 23.91 -41.07 -4.46
C ASN A 567 23.52 -42.54 -4.66
N THR A 568 23.90 -43.14 -5.79
CA THR A 568 23.54 -44.54 -6.12
C THR A 568 24.11 -45.57 -5.13
N ASP A 569 25.20 -45.23 -4.45
CA ASP A 569 25.90 -46.03 -3.44
C ASP A 569 25.39 -45.79 -2.01
N GLU A 570 24.40 -44.92 -1.83
CA GLU A 570 23.90 -44.52 -0.52
C GLU A 570 22.82 -45.48 0.02
N THR A 571 22.89 -45.78 1.31
CA THR A 571 21.84 -46.56 1.97
C THR A 571 20.61 -45.68 2.08
N ILE A 572 19.51 -46.06 1.42
CA ILE A 572 18.26 -45.29 1.41
C ILE A 572 17.16 -45.86 2.30
N TYR A 573 17.38 -47.03 2.91
CA TYR A 573 16.40 -47.69 3.76
C TYR A 573 17.06 -48.48 4.90
N LEU A 574 16.28 -48.72 5.96
CA LEU A 574 16.61 -49.68 7.01
C LEU A 574 15.80 -50.96 6.82
N THR A 575 16.42 -52.10 7.14
CA THR A 575 15.71 -53.38 7.27
C THR A 575 15.29 -53.57 8.72
N LEU A 576 13.99 -53.71 8.97
CA LEU A 576 13.37 -53.84 10.28
C LEU A 576 12.62 -55.20 10.40
N PRO A 577 12.45 -55.75 11.61
CA PRO A 577 11.61 -56.91 11.83
C PRO A 577 10.15 -56.65 11.40
N LEU A 578 9.47 -57.66 10.86
CA LEU A 578 8.03 -57.58 10.55
C LEU A 578 7.15 -57.33 11.80
N THR A 579 7.69 -57.50 13.00
CA THR A 579 6.99 -57.20 14.26
C THR A 579 7.01 -55.72 14.63
N THR A 580 7.76 -54.86 13.92
CA THR A 580 7.89 -53.42 14.21
C THR A 580 6.56 -52.68 14.08
N LYS A 581 6.08 -52.09 15.17
CA LYS A 581 4.80 -51.36 15.24
C LYS A 581 4.95 -49.90 14.81
N SER A 582 6.07 -49.27 15.12
CA SER A 582 6.29 -47.87 14.79
C SER A 582 7.75 -47.50 14.54
N VAL A 583 7.93 -46.43 13.78
CA VAL A 583 9.21 -45.71 13.66
C VAL A 583 8.96 -44.25 14.00
N THR A 584 9.69 -43.71 14.96
CA THR A 584 9.65 -42.28 15.31
C THR A 584 10.89 -41.59 14.75
N VAL A 585 10.72 -40.45 14.09
CA VAL A 585 11.78 -39.69 13.42
C VAL A 585 11.77 -38.25 13.89
N GLN A 586 12.96 -37.67 14.04
CA GLN A 586 13.17 -36.24 14.26
C GLN A 586 14.36 -35.76 13.43
N LEU A 587 14.21 -34.62 12.78
CA LEU A 587 15.24 -34.01 11.96
C LEU A 587 16.01 -32.96 12.77
N GLU A 588 17.33 -32.95 12.62
CA GLU A 588 18.19 -31.82 13.00
C GLU A 588 18.63 -31.13 11.71
N TYR A 589 18.28 -29.86 11.56
CA TYR A 589 18.61 -29.06 10.39
C TYR A 589 20.07 -28.57 10.43
N ALA A 590 20.58 -28.09 9.29
CA ALA A 590 21.97 -27.62 9.17
C ALA A 590 22.34 -26.49 10.16
N ASP A 591 21.37 -25.67 10.57
CA ASP A 591 21.54 -24.63 11.60
C ASP A 591 21.41 -25.14 13.05
N GLY A 592 21.26 -26.45 13.25
CA GLY A 592 21.11 -27.09 14.55
C GLY A 592 19.69 -27.01 15.14
N THR A 593 18.72 -26.39 14.46
CA THR A 593 17.33 -26.42 14.90
C THR A 593 16.72 -27.82 14.73
N LEU A 594 15.75 -28.17 15.57
CA LEU A 594 15.09 -29.48 15.56
C LEU A 594 13.67 -29.37 14.99
N SER A 595 13.26 -30.38 14.24
CA SER A 595 11.85 -30.55 13.86
C SER A 595 11.00 -31.09 15.03
N GLU A 596 9.69 -31.05 14.85
CA GLU A 596 8.80 -31.91 15.63
C GLU A 596 9.14 -33.39 15.43
N LYS A 597 8.80 -34.21 16.44
CA LYS A 597 8.92 -35.66 16.34
C LYS A 597 7.72 -36.21 15.58
N LYS A 598 7.95 -37.10 14.62
CA LYS A 598 6.87 -37.76 13.89
C LYS A 598 6.96 -39.27 14.03
N THR A 599 5.85 -39.90 14.42
CA THR A 599 5.71 -41.34 14.53
C THR A 599 4.92 -41.90 13.35
N PHE A 600 5.45 -42.94 12.72
CA PHE A 600 4.91 -43.64 11.56
C PHE A 600 4.53 -45.06 11.97
N THR A 601 3.27 -45.44 11.75
CA THR A 601 2.69 -46.72 12.21
C THR A 601 2.04 -47.53 11.08
N ASP A 602 1.84 -46.92 9.92
CA ASP A 602 1.09 -47.54 8.83
C ASP A 602 1.99 -48.42 7.96
N ARG A 603 1.57 -49.67 7.75
CA ARG A 603 2.21 -50.66 6.87
C ARG A 603 1.43 -50.88 5.57
N SER A 604 0.27 -50.24 5.44
CA SER A 604 -0.67 -50.48 4.35
C SER A 604 -0.39 -49.58 3.12
N ASN A 605 -0.59 -50.18 1.95
CA ASN A 605 -0.29 -49.64 0.62
C ASN A 605 -0.96 -48.28 0.33
N GLN A 606 -0.14 -47.32 -0.14
CA GLN A 606 -0.43 -46.54 -1.35
C GLN A 606 0.69 -46.74 -2.37
#